data_AF-A0AA38G3Y9-F1
#
_entry.id   AF-A0AA38G3Y9-F1
#
_cell.length_a   1.000
_cell.length_b   1.000
_cell.length_c   1.000
_cell.angle_alpha   90.00
_cell.angle_beta   90.00
_cell.angle_gamma   90.00
#
_symmetry.space_group_name_H-M   'P 1'
#
loop_
_entity.id
_entity.type
_entity.pdbx_description
1 polymer ?
#
loop_
_entity_poly.entity_id
_entity_poly.type
_entity_poly.pdbx_seq_one_letter_code
_entity_poly.pdbx_strand_id
1 'polypeptide(L)' 'SVATMSVIDILTRVDAICNKYDRYDVEKQRDSQISGSDAFVRLYTVVESEIEAAMQ' A
#
# COMPACT_ATOMS: atom_id res chain seq x y z
N SER A 1 2.43 6.39 21.66
CA SER A 1 2.06 4.96 21.53
C SER A 1 1.65 4.74 20.10
N VAL A 2 2.48 4.06 19.29
CA VAL A 2 2.04 3.64 17.96
C VAL A 2 1.12 2.46 18.20
N ALA A 3 -0.16 2.58 17.81
CA ALA A 3 -1.05 1.44 17.86
C ALA A 3 -0.54 0.42 16.84
N THR A 4 -0.12 -0.77 17.28
CA THR A 4 0.22 -1.87 16.38
C THR A 4 -1.04 -2.26 15.62
N MET A 5 -1.03 -2.09 14.30
CA MET A 5 -2.12 -2.53 13.44
C MET A 5 -2.30 -4.04 13.57
N SER A 6 -3.54 -4.50 13.70
CA SER A 6 -3.82 -5.94 13.62
C SER A 6 -3.55 -6.44 12.20
N VAL A 7 -3.25 -7.72 12.05
CA VAL A 7 -3.18 -8.38 10.74
C VAL A 7 -4.47 -8.16 9.93
N ILE A 8 -5.62 -8.12 10.59
CA ILE A 8 -6.92 -7.82 9.95
C ILE A 8 -6.95 -6.39 9.39
N ASP A 9 -6.42 -5.42 10.13
CA ASP A 9 -6.36 -4.01 9.71
C ASP A 9 -5.42 -3.85 8.52
N ILE A 10 -4.27 -4.53 8.54
CA ILE A 10 -3.28 -4.55 7.45
C ILE A 10 -3.91 -5.13 6.18
N LEU A 11 -4.58 -6.29 6.27
CA LEU A 11 -5.24 -6.92 5.12
C LEU A 11 -6.37 -6.06 4.55
N THR A 12 -7.17 -5.42 5.41
CA THR A 12 -8.24 -4.50 5.00
C THR A 12 -7.67 -3.28 4.27
N ARG A 13 -6.54 -2.75 4.74
CA ARG A 13 -5.85 -1.63 4.10
C ARG A 13 -5.27 -2.01 2.74
N VAL A 14 -4.67 -3.19 2.63
CA VAL A 14 -4.18 -3.72 1.34
C VAL A 14 -5.32 -3.86 0.34
N ASP A 15 -6.46 -4.43 0.75
CA ASP A 15 -7.64 -4.58 -0.11
C ASP A 15 -8.14 -3.22 -0.63
N ALA A 16 -8.25 -2.23 0.26
CA ALA A 16 -8.67 -0.88 -0.11
C ALA A 16 -7.71 -0.20 -1.11
N ILE A 17 -6.39 -0.37 -0.94
CA ILE A 17 -5.39 0.14 -1.87
C ILE A 17 -5.53 -0.55 -3.23
N CYS A 18 -5.62 -1.88 -3.25
CA CYS A 18 -5.77 -2.66 -4.48
C CYS A 18 -7.05 -2.28 -5.23
N ASN A 19 -8.17 -2.05 -4.53
CA ASN A 19 -9.43 -1.63 -5.14
C ASN A 19 -9.33 -0.20 -5.73
N LYS A 20 -8.72 0.74 -4.98
CA LYS A 20 -8.57 2.13 -5.42
C LYS A 20 -7.77 2.29 -6.71
N TYR A 21 -6.75 1.45 -6.91
CA TYR A 21 -5.86 1.53 -8.06
C TYR A 21 -6.11 0.43 -9.10
N ASP A 22 -7.34 -0.11 -9.15
CA ASP A 22 -7.77 -1.10 -10.15
C ASP A 22 -6.80 -2.29 -10.25
N ARG A 23 -6.34 -2.80 -9.10
CA ARG A 23 -5.28 -3.80 -8.95
C ARG A 23 -3.98 -3.42 -9.66
N TYR A 24 -3.29 -2.39 -9.15
CA TYR A 24 -1.96 -1.90 -9.60
C TYR A 24 -1.50 -2.50 -10.94
N ASP A 25 -2.16 -2.07 -12.01
CA ASP A 25 -1.80 -2.47 -13.36
C ASP A 25 -0.53 -1.69 -13.72
N VAL A 26 0.61 -2.37 -13.58
CA VAL A 26 1.95 -1.82 -13.85
C VAL A 26 2.04 -1.26 -15.27
N GLU A 27 1.28 -1.82 -16.22
CA GLU A 27 1.27 -1.38 -17.61
C GLU A 27 0.51 -0.06 -17.76
N LYS A 28 -0.67 0.10 -17.13
CA LYS A 28 -1.40 1.39 -17.08
C LYS A 28 -0.62 2.51 -16.37
N GLN A 29 0.13 2.17 -15.32
CA GLN A 29 0.97 3.11 -14.56
C GLN A 29 2.22 3.54 -15.35
N ARG A 30 2.67 2.77 -16.34
CA ARG A 30 3.84 3.13 -17.17
C ARG A 30 3.52 4.21 -18.20
N ASP A 31 2.30 4.19 -18.74
CA ASP A 31 1.79 5.23 -19.65
C ASP A 31 1.31 6.48 -18.92
N SER A 32 0.77 6.31 -17.71
CA SER A 32 0.52 7.43 -16.80
C SER A 32 1.84 7.87 -16.20
N GLN A 33 2.55 8.80 -16.84
CA GLN A 33 3.80 9.39 -16.36
C GLN A 33 3.61 10.05 -14.97
N ILE A 34 3.54 9.27 -13.89
CA ILE A 34 3.37 9.79 -12.54
C ILE A 34 4.76 10.09 -11.98
N SER A 35 5.20 11.30 -12.32
CA SER A 35 6.13 12.14 -11.57
C SER A 35 6.33 11.68 -10.12
N GLY A 36 7.46 11.02 -9.83
CA GLY A 36 8.23 10.95 -8.56
C GLY A 36 7.53 10.74 -7.20
N SER A 37 6.20 10.64 -7.17
CA SER A 37 5.32 10.68 -6.01
C SER A 37 4.09 9.84 -6.33
N ASP A 38 4.31 8.61 -6.81
CA ASP A 38 3.23 7.65 -6.97
C ASP A 38 2.60 7.39 -5.59
N ALA A 39 1.35 7.85 -5.45
CA ALA A 39 0.59 7.72 -4.22
C ALA A 39 0.36 6.25 -3.86
N PHE A 40 0.39 5.34 -4.83
CA PHE A 40 0.38 3.90 -4.58
C PHE A 40 1.65 3.46 -3.85
N VAL A 41 2.83 3.77 -4.40
CA VAL A 41 4.13 3.39 -3.79
C VAL A 41 4.22 3.88 -2.35
N ARG A 42 3.85 5.14 -2.09
CA ARG A 42 3.85 5.68 -0.71
C ARG A 42 2.93 4.92 0.23
N LEU A 43 1.75 4.52 -0.23
CA LEU A 43 0.79 3.78 0.59
C LEU A 43 1.24 2.34 0.81
N TYR A 44 1.85 1.72 -0.19
CA TYR A 44 2.40 0.37 -0.12
C TYR A 44 3.61 0.28 0.82
N THR A 45 4.54 1.24 0.77
CA THR A 45 5.69 1.29 1.70
C THR A 45 5.22 1.36 3.16
N VAL A 46 4.13 2.06 3.46
CA VAL A 46 3.57 2.09 4.83
C VAL A 46 3.01 0.73 5.23
N VAL A 47 2.36 0.01 4.31
CA VAL A 47 1.91 -1.36 4.55
C VAL A 47 3.09 -2.29 4.83
N GLU A 48 4.20 -2.17 4.09
CA GLU A 48 5.42 -2.95 4.34
C GLU A 48 5.97 -2.72 5.76
N SER A 49 6.06 -1.46 6.21
CA SER A 49 6.49 -1.15 7.57
C SER A 49 5.54 -1.69 8.65
N GLU A 50 4.23 -1.74 8.38
CA GLU A 50 3.24 -2.31 9.30
C GLU A 50 3.37 -3.84 9.39
N ILE A 51 3.69 -4.52 8.29
CA ILE A 51 3.98 -5.96 8.27
C ILE A 51 5.24 -6.27 9.06
N GLU A 52 6.33 -5.53 8.83
CA GLU A 52 7.58 -5.71 9.58
C GLU A 52 7.35 -5.52 11.09
N ALA A 53 6.57 -4.50 11.47
CA ALA A 53 6.22 -4.25 12.87
C ALA A 53 5.34 -5.36 13.48
N ALA A 54 4.50 -6.03 12.68
CA ALA A 54 3.67 -7.15 13.13
C ALA A 54 4.45 -8.47 13.26
N MET A 55 5.65 -8.55 12.68
CA MET A 55 6.54 -9.73 12.74
C MET A 55 7.60 -9.66 13.86
N GLN A 56 7.69 -8.53 14.56
CA GLN A 56 8.57 -8.30 15.72
C GLN A 56 7.89 -8.74 17.03
#